data_AF-A0A4R2JFY1-F1
#
_entry.id   AF-A0A4R2JFY1-F1
#
_cell.length_a   1.000
_cell.length_b   1.000
_cell.length_c   1.000
_cell.angle_alpha   90.00
_cell.angle_beta   90.00
_cell.angle_gamma   90.00
#
_symmetry.space_group_name_H-M   'P 1'
#
loop_
_entity.id
_entity.type
_entity.pdbx_description
1 polymer ?
#
loop_
_entity_poly.entity_id
_entity_poly.type
_entity_poly.pdbx_seq_one_letter_code
_entity_poly.pdbx_strand_id
1 'polypeptide(L)'
;MTPLKRPPWFGRILRWSPNPHGHATNYLGREHEITKVGRERAQAYGRGCSLGWHFTVHPDAHDIDPDERNPIGPALGGRLDHARLLAEAWILTPEPEHRSADGSPSLVDALGGGGPGFRAQSGVTLVAYPDHDSRRVKICHQSPHNHPRTGAVVGTVRVTFTTDAEDGAVSLTWTPTLANGADLGTYSGWHDACRAIGATV
;
A
#
# COMPACT_ATOMS: atom_id res chain seq x y z
N MET A 1 0.51 -18.33 -24.62
CA MET A 1 1.04 -18.49 -23.24
C MET A 1 0.71 -17.24 -22.46
N THR A 2 -0.20 -17.32 -21.50
CA THR A 2 -0.48 -16.21 -20.57
C THR A 2 0.75 -16.04 -19.68
N PRO A 3 1.38 -14.85 -19.59
CA PRO A 3 2.52 -14.67 -18.71
C PRO A 3 2.08 -14.97 -17.28
N LEU A 4 2.79 -15.90 -16.63
CA LEU A 4 2.65 -16.17 -15.19
C LEU A 4 2.79 -14.82 -14.47
N LYS A 5 1.69 -14.35 -13.91
CA LYS A 5 1.60 -13.09 -13.19
C LYS A 5 2.58 -13.19 -12.02
N ARG A 6 3.73 -12.53 -12.11
CA ARG A 6 4.74 -12.55 -11.06
C ARG A 6 4.07 -12.07 -9.76
N PRO A 7 4.28 -12.73 -8.63
CA PRO A 7 3.57 -12.35 -7.42
C PRO A 7 3.97 -10.91 -7.01
N PRO A 8 3.14 -10.19 -6.25
CA PRO A 8 3.47 -8.84 -5.81
C PRO A 8 4.68 -8.83 -4.87
N TRP A 9 5.41 -7.72 -4.77
CA TRP A 9 6.64 -7.62 -3.97
C TRP A 9 6.38 -7.19 -2.52
N PHE A 10 5.28 -6.47 -2.29
CA PHE A 10 4.52 -6.48 -1.03
C PHE A 10 3.50 -7.64 -1.04
N GLY A 11 3.09 -8.10 0.13
CA GLY A 11 2.17 -9.23 0.35
C GLY A 11 2.85 -10.59 0.43
N ARG A 12 4.16 -10.63 0.73
CA ARG A 12 4.95 -11.87 0.87
C ARG A 12 5.80 -11.94 2.13
N ILE A 13 6.04 -10.81 2.78
CA ILE A 13 6.88 -10.74 3.96
C ILE A 13 6.13 -11.38 5.13
N LEU A 14 4.84 -11.06 5.28
CA LEU A 14 3.97 -11.65 6.26
C LEU A 14 3.40 -12.98 5.75
N ARG A 15 3.42 -14.00 6.62
CA ARG A 15 2.84 -15.31 6.32
C ARG A 15 1.37 -15.29 6.65
N TRP A 16 0.54 -15.28 5.61
CA TRP A 16 -0.92 -15.34 5.72
C TRP A 16 -1.41 -16.78 5.72
N SER A 17 -2.03 -17.19 6.81
CA SER A 17 -2.62 -18.53 6.97
C SER A 17 -4.14 -18.45 6.81
N PRO A 18 -4.77 -19.41 6.12
CA PRO A 18 -6.23 -19.47 6.06
C PRO A 18 -6.82 -19.76 7.44
N ASN A 19 -7.96 -19.16 7.74
CA ASN A 19 -8.75 -19.44 8.95
C ASN A 19 -10.26 -19.54 8.57
N PRO A 20 -11.17 -19.85 9.52
CA PRO A 20 -12.60 -20.02 9.20
C PRO A 20 -13.31 -18.77 8.63
N HIS A 21 -12.73 -17.58 8.82
CA HIS A 21 -13.36 -16.30 8.49
C HIS A 21 -12.63 -15.52 7.38
N GLY A 22 -11.47 -16.02 6.94
CA GLY A 22 -10.62 -15.40 5.94
C GLY A 22 -9.17 -15.85 6.06
N HIS A 23 -8.27 -14.91 6.31
CA HIS A 23 -6.84 -15.17 6.49
C HIS A 23 -6.28 -14.33 7.62
N ALA A 24 -5.40 -14.93 8.41
CA ALA A 24 -4.73 -14.25 9.51
C ALA A 24 -3.21 -14.31 9.38
N THR A 25 -2.54 -13.35 9.98
CA THR A 25 -1.09 -13.34 10.19
C THR A 25 -0.78 -12.80 11.58
N ASN A 26 0.34 -13.21 12.17
CA ASN A 26 0.82 -12.69 13.44
C ASN A 26 2.06 -11.84 13.20
N TYR A 27 2.07 -10.63 13.73
CA TYR A 27 3.19 -9.71 13.63
C TYR A 27 3.37 -8.96 14.96
N LEU A 28 4.60 -8.98 15.50
CA LEU A 28 4.94 -8.33 16.78
C LEU A 28 3.96 -8.62 17.92
N GLY A 29 3.54 -9.89 18.06
CA GLY A 29 2.62 -10.34 19.11
C GLY A 29 1.14 -10.00 18.89
N ARG A 30 0.79 -9.40 17.74
CA ARG A 30 -0.59 -9.08 17.37
C ARG A 30 -1.06 -9.92 16.19
N GLU A 31 -2.28 -10.47 16.30
CA GLU A 31 -2.96 -11.11 15.18
C GLU A 31 -3.65 -10.04 14.31
N HIS A 32 -3.47 -10.15 13.00
CA HIS A 32 -4.14 -9.34 11.99
C HIS A 32 -4.94 -10.26 11.08
N GLU A 33 -6.24 -10.01 10.95
CA GLU A 33 -7.13 -10.81 10.11
C GLU A 33 -7.73 -9.98 8.98
N ILE A 34 -7.79 -10.59 7.80
CA ILE A 34 -8.56 -10.09 6.65
C ILE A 34 -9.70 -11.04 6.33
N THR A 35 -10.87 -10.47 6.10
CA THR A 35 -12.11 -11.22 5.82
C THR A 35 -12.71 -10.76 4.50
N LYS A 36 -13.46 -11.65 3.84
CA LYS A 36 -14.16 -11.34 2.59
C LYS A 36 -15.60 -10.94 2.87
N VAL A 37 -15.91 -9.67 2.65
CA VAL A 37 -17.26 -9.12 2.73
C VAL A 37 -18.00 -9.39 1.41
N GLY A 38 -19.04 -10.23 1.51
CA GLY A 38 -20.00 -10.51 0.44
C GLY A 38 -21.16 -9.50 0.40
N ARG A 39 -22.09 -9.73 -0.54
CA ARG A 39 -23.22 -8.81 -0.80
C ARG A 39 -24.17 -8.65 0.39
N GLU A 40 -24.55 -9.74 1.04
CA GLU A 40 -25.42 -9.69 2.23
C GLU A 40 -24.79 -8.88 3.35
N ARG A 41 -23.51 -9.14 3.65
CA ARG A 41 -22.79 -8.41 4.70
C ARG A 41 -22.63 -6.94 4.33
N ALA A 42 -22.24 -6.60 3.10
CA ALA A 42 -22.18 -5.20 2.67
C ALA A 42 -23.53 -4.48 2.78
N GLN A 43 -24.65 -5.14 2.45
CA GLN A 43 -26.00 -4.58 2.61
C GLN A 43 -26.39 -4.40 4.08
N ALA A 44 -26.07 -5.36 4.95
CA ALA A 44 -26.35 -5.30 6.38
C ALA A 44 -25.60 -4.15 7.09
N TYR A 45 -24.39 -3.83 6.64
CA TYR A 45 -23.58 -2.72 7.18
C TYR A 45 -24.00 -1.33 6.62
N GLY A 46 -24.93 -1.27 5.66
CA GLY A 46 -25.36 -0.02 5.02
C GLY A 46 -24.35 0.58 4.05
N ARG A 47 -24.43 1.90 3.78
CA ARG A 47 -23.59 2.60 2.78
C ARG A 47 -22.08 2.65 3.10
N GLY A 48 -21.64 2.11 4.24
CA GLY A 48 -20.25 2.21 4.71
C GLY A 48 -19.32 1.06 4.29
N CYS A 49 -19.84 -0.13 3.94
CA CYS A 49 -18.99 -1.30 3.68
C CYS A 49 -19.07 -1.72 2.20
N SER A 50 -17.94 -1.66 1.50
CA SER A 50 -17.83 -2.09 0.10
C SER A 50 -17.66 -3.60 -0.02
N LEU A 51 -17.97 -4.18 -1.19
CA LEU A 51 -17.67 -5.58 -1.47
C LEU A 51 -16.18 -5.80 -1.60
N GLY A 52 -15.67 -6.92 -1.07
CA GLY A 52 -14.26 -7.29 -1.22
C GLY A 52 -13.64 -7.77 0.07
N TRP A 53 -12.32 -7.73 0.12
CA TRP A 53 -11.55 -8.04 1.32
C TRP A 53 -11.40 -6.78 2.17
N HIS A 54 -11.46 -6.96 3.48
CA HIS A 54 -11.28 -5.91 4.49
C HIS A 54 -10.45 -6.47 5.63
N PHE A 55 -9.83 -5.61 6.42
CA PHE A 55 -9.45 -6.02 7.76
C PHE A 55 -10.69 -6.28 8.61
N THR A 56 -10.61 -7.24 9.54
CA THR A 56 -11.68 -7.45 10.53
C THR A 56 -11.74 -6.34 11.56
N VAL A 57 -10.59 -5.70 11.84
CA VAL A 57 -10.37 -4.58 12.76
C VAL A 57 -9.40 -3.60 12.13
N HIS A 58 -9.57 -2.30 12.34
CA HIS A 58 -8.56 -1.33 11.92
C HIS A 58 -7.16 -1.70 12.48
N PRO A 59 -6.10 -1.78 11.65
CA PRO A 59 -4.77 -2.21 12.10
C PRO A 59 -4.17 -1.28 13.16
N ASP A 60 -4.56 0.00 13.15
CA ASP A 60 -4.11 0.99 14.15
C ASP A 60 -5.02 1.07 15.39
N ALA A 61 -6.11 0.27 15.48
CA ALA A 61 -6.93 0.24 16.68
C ALA A 61 -6.21 -0.51 17.80
N HIS A 62 -5.90 0.17 18.90
CA HIS A 62 -5.26 -0.43 20.08
C HIS A 62 -6.26 -0.87 21.14
N ASP A 63 -7.41 -0.22 21.22
CA ASP A 63 -8.52 -0.54 22.12
C ASP A 63 -9.80 -0.65 21.30
N ILE A 64 -10.26 -1.88 21.04
CA ILE A 64 -11.56 -2.09 20.38
C ILE A 64 -12.60 -2.07 21.49
N ASP A 65 -13.51 -1.10 21.45
CA ASP A 65 -14.67 -1.11 22.33
C ASP A 65 -15.56 -2.32 21.96
N PRO A 66 -15.84 -3.24 22.90
CA PRO A 66 -16.72 -4.38 22.64
C PRO A 66 -18.14 -3.97 22.20
N ASP A 67 -18.56 -2.74 22.45
CA ASP A 67 -19.85 -2.19 22.02
C ASP A 67 -19.80 -1.48 20.65
N GLU A 68 -18.62 -1.38 20.02
CA GLU A 68 -18.47 -0.73 18.72
C GLU A 68 -19.16 -1.56 17.62
N ARG A 69 -20.27 -1.02 17.10
CA ARG A 69 -21.16 -1.75 16.18
C ARG A 69 -20.55 -2.06 14.81
N ASN A 70 -19.35 -1.55 14.48
CA ASN A 70 -18.74 -1.72 13.15
C ASN A 70 -17.21 -1.83 13.21
N PRO A 71 -16.64 -2.93 13.74
CA PRO A 71 -15.19 -3.06 13.85
C PRO A 71 -14.48 -3.24 12.50
N ILE A 72 -15.20 -3.46 11.38
CA ILE A 72 -14.56 -3.75 10.09
C ILE A 72 -13.59 -2.63 9.72
N GLY A 73 -12.33 -3.01 9.58
CA GLY A 73 -11.23 -2.13 9.19
C GLY A 73 -11.27 -1.76 7.70
N PRO A 74 -10.22 -1.11 7.19
CA PRO A 74 -10.23 -0.56 5.85
C PRO A 74 -10.34 -1.63 4.76
N ALA A 75 -10.93 -1.22 3.62
CA ALA A 75 -11.07 -2.06 2.44
C ALA A 75 -9.72 -2.32 1.75
N LEU A 76 -9.51 -3.55 1.31
CA LEU A 76 -8.26 -4.07 0.73
C LEU A 76 -8.46 -4.58 -0.73
N GLY A 77 -9.62 -4.27 -1.31
CA GLY A 77 -9.95 -4.57 -2.71
C GLY A 77 -10.55 -5.97 -2.93
N GLY A 78 -10.89 -6.27 -4.19
CA GLY A 78 -11.69 -7.46 -4.53
C GLY A 78 -10.94 -8.80 -4.64
N ARG A 79 -9.60 -8.79 -4.69
CA ARG A 79 -8.76 -9.99 -4.92
C ARG A 79 -7.87 -10.27 -3.72
N LEU A 80 -7.75 -11.53 -3.32
CA LEU A 80 -7.01 -11.93 -2.12
C LEU A 80 -5.52 -11.54 -2.17
N ASP A 81 -4.84 -11.79 -3.30
CA ASP A 81 -3.41 -11.40 -3.44
C ASP A 81 -3.20 -9.89 -3.28
N HIS A 82 -4.16 -9.10 -3.76
CA HIS A 82 -4.12 -7.65 -3.61
C HIS A 82 -4.43 -7.26 -2.16
N ALA A 83 -5.35 -7.96 -1.52
CA ALA A 83 -5.69 -7.72 -0.14
C ALA A 83 -4.53 -7.99 0.81
N ARG A 84 -3.81 -9.10 0.62
CA ARG A 84 -2.59 -9.44 1.37
C ARG A 84 -1.49 -8.41 1.15
N LEU A 85 -1.34 -7.90 -0.07
CA LEU A 85 -0.40 -6.83 -0.41
C LEU A 85 -0.71 -5.57 0.40
N LEU A 86 -1.95 -5.08 0.32
CA LEU A 86 -2.35 -3.85 1.00
C LEU A 86 -2.32 -4.02 2.51
N ALA A 87 -2.78 -5.16 3.03
CA ALA A 87 -2.71 -5.46 4.46
C ALA A 87 -1.27 -5.48 4.98
N GLU A 88 -0.35 -6.08 4.22
CA GLU A 88 1.08 -6.05 4.58
C GLU A 88 1.64 -4.63 4.57
N ALA A 89 1.22 -3.76 3.64
CA ALA A 89 1.61 -2.35 3.69
C ALA A 89 1.11 -1.69 4.99
N TRP A 90 -0.19 -1.82 5.31
CA TRP A 90 -0.78 -1.29 6.54
C TRP A 90 -0.08 -1.77 7.82
N ILE A 91 0.37 -3.01 7.87
CA ILE A 91 1.00 -3.60 9.07
C ILE A 91 2.47 -3.18 9.19
N LEU A 92 3.18 -3.06 8.06
CA LEU A 92 4.62 -2.85 8.04
C LEU A 92 5.03 -1.37 7.94
N THR A 93 4.13 -0.47 7.55
CA THR A 93 4.43 0.97 7.51
C THR A 93 3.80 1.73 8.66
N PRO A 94 4.45 2.83 9.11
CA PRO A 94 3.88 3.66 10.15
C PRO A 94 2.62 4.39 9.65
N GLU A 95 1.67 4.62 10.56
CA GLU A 95 0.36 5.23 10.28
C GLU A 95 0.40 6.46 9.34
N PRO A 96 1.34 7.42 9.48
CA PRO A 96 1.36 8.59 8.63
C PRO A 96 1.45 8.26 7.13
N GLU A 97 2.09 7.15 6.75
CA GLU A 97 2.28 6.74 5.34
C GLU A 97 1.00 6.17 4.71
N HIS A 98 -0.02 5.87 5.52
CA HIS A 98 -1.31 5.38 5.05
C HIS A 98 -2.19 6.50 4.48
N ARG A 99 -1.82 7.76 4.73
CA ARG A 99 -2.57 8.95 4.31
C ARG A 99 -1.70 9.82 3.43
N SER A 100 -2.30 10.57 2.51
CA SER A 100 -1.56 11.54 1.72
C SER A 100 -1.01 12.67 2.60
N ALA A 101 0.16 13.19 2.23
CA ALA A 101 0.78 14.36 2.85
C ALA A 101 1.16 15.39 1.77
N ASP A 102 1.49 16.61 2.17
CA ASP A 102 1.92 17.62 1.22
C ASP A 102 3.15 17.12 0.43
N GLY A 103 2.99 17.09 -0.89
CA GLY A 103 4.01 16.61 -1.83
C GLY A 103 4.18 15.09 -1.91
N SER A 104 3.28 14.30 -1.31
CA SER A 104 3.36 12.82 -1.37
C SER A 104 1.99 12.13 -1.29
N PRO A 105 1.75 11.07 -2.08
CA PRO A 105 0.52 10.30 -1.97
C PRO A 105 0.59 9.28 -0.84
N SER A 106 -0.57 8.77 -0.39
CA SER A 106 -0.65 7.56 0.45
C SER A 106 0.04 6.38 -0.21
N LEU A 107 0.84 5.62 0.56
CA LEU A 107 1.46 4.39 0.09
C LEU A 107 0.41 3.34 -0.27
N VAL A 108 -0.62 3.19 0.56
CA VAL A 108 -1.68 2.20 0.38
C VAL A 108 -2.41 2.44 -0.94
N ASP A 109 -2.71 3.70 -1.27
CA ASP A 109 -3.34 4.06 -2.54
C ASP A 109 -2.40 3.84 -3.74
N ALA A 110 -1.10 4.16 -3.56
CA ALA A 110 -0.08 3.95 -4.58
C ALA A 110 0.09 2.46 -4.89
N LEU A 111 0.05 1.60 -3.88
CA LEU A 111 0.07 0.15 -4.02
C LEU A 111 -1.26 -0.44 -4.49
N GLY A 112 -2.38 0.25 -4.20
CA GLY A 112 -3.73 -0.11 -4.62
C GLY A 112 -3.94 -0.07 -6.14
N GLY A 113 -2.99 0.55 -6.87
CA GLY A 113 -3.05 0.71 -8.32
C GLY A 113 -4.02 1.78 -8.78
N GLY A 114 -4.58 2.56 -7.85
CA GLY A 114 -5.51 3.65 -8.12
C GLY A 114 -4.84 4.88 -8.74
N GLY A 115 -3.53 5.03 -8.53
CA GLY A 115 -2.80 6.16 -9.09
C GLY A 115 -2.98 7.46 -8.37
N PRO A 116 -2.78 7.51 -7.04
CA PRO A 116 -2.96 8.73 -6.29
C PRO A 116 -2.08 9.84 -6.88
N GLY A 117 -2.74 10.95 -7.20
CA GLY A 117 -2.09 12.16 -7.66
C GLY A 117 -1.52 12.96 -6.49
N PHE A 118 -0.36 13.58 -6.69
CA PHE A 118 0.27 14.47 -5.74
C PHE A 118 1.02 15.58 -6.47
N ARG A 119 1.28 16.71 -5.80
CA ARG A 119 1.92 17.88 -6.41
C ARG A 119 3.43 17.88 -6.17
N ALA A 120 4.21 18.02 -7.24
CA ALA A 120 5.65 18.31 -7.17
C ALA A 120 5.92 19.75 -6.70
N GLN A 121 7.17 20.08 -6.38
CA GLN A 121 7.55 21.44 -5.95
C GLN A 121 7.34 22.48 -7.05
N SER A 122 7.54 22.10 -8.31
CA SER A 122 7.19 22.93 -9.49
C SER A 122 5.69 23.18 -9.67
N GLY A 123 4.83 22.53 -8.88
CA GLY A 123 3.37 22.59 -9.02
C GLY A 123 2.80 21.59 -10.03
N VAL A 124 3.64 20.83 -10.74
CA VAL A 124 3.19 19.78 -11.66
C VAL A 124 2.53 18.64 -10.88
N THR A 125 1.45 18.06 -11.44
CA THR A 125 0.84 16.86 -10.85
C THR A 125 1.57 15.60 -11.30
N LEU A 126 2.00 14.82 -10.31
CA LEU A 126 2.57 13.50 -10.46
C LEU A 126 1.58 12.45 -9.97
N VAL A 127 1.79 11.21 -10.37
CA VAL A 127 0.96 10.06 -10.01
C VAL A 127 1.84 8.84 -9.72
N ALA A 128 1.51 8.08 -8.68
CA ALA A 128 2.28 6.91 -8.24
C ALA A 128 1.57 5.58 -8.52
N TYR A 129 2.28 4.57 -9.01
CA TYR A 129 1.71 3.25 -9.33
C TYR A 129 2.63 2.11 -8.97
N PRO A 130 2.10 0.93 -8.61
CA PRO A 130 2.93 -0.22 -8.38
C PRO A 130 3.40 -0.77 -9.73
N ASP A 131 4.71 -0.91 -9.89
CA ASP A 131 5.32 -1.72 -10.93
C ASP A 131 5.71 -3.08 -10.33
N HIS A 132 4.85 -4.07 -10.53
CA HIS A 132 5.07 -5.42 -10.04
C HIS A 132 6.19 -6.16 -10.79
N ASP A 133 6.48 -5.77 -12.04
CA ASP A 133 7.53 -6.41 -12.83
C ASP A 133 8.92 -6.00 -12.34
N SER A 134 9.08 -4.70 -12.07
CA SER A 134 10.33 -4.12 -11.57
C SER A 134 10.43 -4.08 -10.04
N ARG A 135 9.37 -4.47 -9.33
CA ARG A 135 9.25 -4.42 -7.85
C ARG A 135 9.53 -3.03 -7.28
N ARG A 136 8.88 -2.04 -7.87
CA ARG A 136 9.05 -0.60 -7.55
C ARG A 136 7.70 0.08 -7.54
N VAL A 137 7.65 1.30 -7.01
CA VAL A 137 6.57 2.24 -7.31
C VAL A 137 7.07 3.20 -8.38
N LYS A 138 6.38 3.28 -9.51
CA LYS A 138 6.66 4.24 -10.59
C LYS A 138 5.99 5.56 -10.26
N ILE A 139 6.70 6.66 -10.49
CA ILE A 139 6.18 8.02 -10.41
C ILE A 139 6.21 8.61 -11.82
N CYS A 140 5.05 9.04 -12.31
CA CYS A 140 4.88 9.58 -13.65
C CYS A 140 4.24 10.97 -13.60
N HIS A 141 4.41 11.75 -14.66
CA HIS A 141 3.53 12.89 -14.90
C HIS A 141 2.07 12.43 -15.03
N GLN A 142 1.12 13.21 -14.53
CA GLN A 142 -0.28 12.94 -14.79
C GLN A 142 -0.56 13.09 -16.30
N SER A 143 -1.08 12.04 -16.93
CA SER A 143 -1.47 12.11 -18.34
C SER A 143 -2.76 12.93 -18.51
N PRO A 144 -2.86 13.81 -19.52
CA PRO A 144 -4.07 14.59 -19.80
C PRO A 144 -5.26 13.71 -20.21
N HIS A 145 -5.03 12.45 -20.64
CA HIS A 145 -6.09 11.52 -20.99
C HIS A 145 -6.67 10.77 -19.78
N ASN A 146 -6.33 11.18 -18.55
CA ASN A 146 -6.68 10.49 -17.30
C ASN A 146 -6.36 8.99 -17.34
N HIS A 147 -5.44 8.56 -18.20
CA HIS A 147 -4.99 7.19 -18.20
C HIS A 147 -3.80 7.10 -17.25
N PRO A 148 -3.98 6.55 -16.04
CA PRO A 148 -3.00 6.57 -14.96
C PRO A 148 -1.58 6.13 -15.38
N ARG A 149 -1.49 5.20 -16.33
CA ARG A 149 -0.26 4.46 -16.68
C ARG A 149 0.52 4.98 -17.89
N THR A 150 0.10 6.07 -18.51
CA THR A 150 0.68 6.52 -19.80
C THR A 150 1.52 7.78 -19.70
N GLY A 151 1.62 8.39 -18.52
CA GLY A 151 2.49 9.54 -18.30
C GLY A 151 3.98 9.19 -18.43
N ALA A 152 4.79 10.17 -18.83
CA ALA A 152 6.24 10.02 -18.83
C ALA A 152 6.74 9.72 -17.40
N VAL A 153 7.57 8.69 -17.27
CA VAL A 153 8.16 8.28 -15.99
C VAL A 153 9.18 9.34 -15.57
N VAL A 154 9.07 9.79 -14.33
CA VAL A 154 9.93 10.82 -13.75
C VAL A 154 10.91 10.19 -12.75
N GLY A 155 10.48 9.13 -12.07
CA GLY A 155 11.32 8.33 -11.22
C GLY A 155 10.65 7.04 -10.78
N THR A 156 11.38 6.26 -9.99
CA THR A 156 10.88 5.05 -9.34
C THR A 156 11.36 5.02 -7.89
N VAL A 157 10.58 4.39 -7.02
CA VAL A 157 10.96 4.14 -5.63
C VAL A 157 11.03 2.63 -5.42
N ARG A 158 12.18 2.14 -4.96
CA ARG A 158 12.37 0.76 -4.52
C ARG A 158 12.25 0.69 -3.00
N VAL A 159 11.56 -0.31 -2.47
CA VAL A 159 11.63 -0.67 -1.05
C VAL A 159 12.64 -1.78 -0.85
N THR A 160 13.35 -1.73 0.27
CA THR A 160 14.13 -2.85 0.81
C THR A 160 13.60 -3.18 2.19
N PHE A 161 13.36 -4.47 2.43
CA PHE A 161 12.91 -4.99 3.73
C PHE A 161 14.11 -5.60 4.45
N THR A 162 14.27 -5.25 5.72
CA THR A 162 15.25 -5.89 6.60
C THR A 162 14.50 -6.44 7.81
N THR A 163 14.62 -7.74 8.05
CA THR A 163 14.00 -8.41 9.20
C THR A 163 15.03 -8.52 10.32
N ASP A 164 14.69 -8.03 11.49
CA ASP A 164 15.45 -8.23 12.71
C ASP A 164 15.41 -9.73 13.09
N ALA A 165 16.57 -10.28 13.45
CA ALA A 165 16.70 -11.69 13.77
C ALA A 165 16.17 -12.04 15.16
N GLU A 166 16.09 -11.08 16.09
CA GLU A 166 15.71 -11.32 17.48
C GLU A 166 14.20 -11.36 17.67
N ASP A 167 13.47 -10.36 17.16
CA ASP A 167 12.03 -10.21 17.35
C ASP A 167 11.20 -10.37 16.07
N GLY A 168 11.86 -10.49 14.91
CA GLY A 168 11.20 -10.58 13.61
C GLY A 168 10.61 -9.26 13.12
N ALA A 169 10.94 -8.13 13.74
CA ALA A 169 10.51 -6.81 13.30
C ALA A 169 11.04 -6.52 11.90
N VAL A 170 10.21 -5.93 11.05
CA VAL A 170 10.60 -5.57 9.68
C VAL A 170 10.80 -4.07 9.60
N SER A 171 11.99 -3.65 9.21
CA SER A 171 12.31 -2.26 8.86
C SER A 171 12.31 -2.08 7.35
N LEU A 172 11.85 -0.90 6.91
CA LEU A 172 11.72 -0.56 5.51
C LEU A 172 12.65 0.61 5.18
N THR A 173 13.32 0.51 4.04
CA THR A 173 14.08 1.63 3.46
C THR A 173 13.65 1.87 2.03
N TRP A 174 13.54 3.13 1.66
CA TRP A 174 13.03 3.59 0.37
C TRP A 174 14.16 4.25 -0.42
N THR A 175 14.44 3.73 -1.62
CA THR A 175 15.46 4.26 -2.53
C THR A 175 14.77 4.85 -3.77
N PRO A 176 14.57 6.18 -3.82
CA PRO A 176 14.15 6.87 -5.04
C PRO A 176 15.29 6.98 -6.06
N THR A 177 14.97 6.66 -7.32
CA THR A 177 15.86 6.78 -8.48
C THR A 177 15.12 7.58 -9.56
N LEU A 178 15.76 8.59 -10.13
CA LEU A 178 15.24 9.39 -11.24
C LEU A 178 15.17 8.58 -12.55
N ALA A 179 14.39 9.07 -13.51
CA ALA A 179 14.27 8.44 -14.83
C ALA A 179 15.60 8.35 -15.60
N ASN A 180 16.55 9.24 -15.33
CA ASN A 180 17.90 9.20 -15.89
C ASN A 180 18.84 8.21 -15.17
N GLY A 181 18.36 7.51 -14.14
CA GLY A 181 19.12 6.53 -13.36
C GLY A 181 19.85 7.11 -12.14
N ALA A 182 19.78 8.41 -11.87
CA ALA A 182 20.40 9.00 -10.68
C ALA A 182 19.66 8.58 -9.39
N ASP A 183 20.39 8.01 -8.43
CA ASP A 183 19.86 7.71 -7.10
C ASP A 183 19.85 8.97 -6.22
N LEU A 184 18.75 9.21 -5.51
CA LEU A 184 18.59 10.37 -4.62
C LEU A 184 18.88 10.06 -3.14
N GLY A 185 19.45 8.89 -2.86
CA GLY A 185 19.75 8.42 -1.51
C GLY A 185 18.76 7.38 -0.98
N THR A 186 18.77 7.19 0.33
CA THR A 186 17.91 6.22 1.03
C THR A 186 17.16 6.93 2.16
N TYR A 187 15.87 6.62 2.27
CA TYR A 187 14.94 7.25 3.22
C TYR A 187 14.27 6.19 4.08
N SER A 188 13.96 6.52 5.34
CA SER A 188 13.16 5.67 6.22
C SER A 188 11.66 5.78 5.94
N GLY A 189 11.21 6.92 5.39
CA GLY A 189 9.81 7.19 5.07
C GLY A 189 9.52 7.15 3.57
N TRP A 190 8.31 6.68 3.24
CA TRP A 190 7.80 6.68 1.86
C TRP A 190 7.56 8.12 1.39
N HIS A 191 6.97 8.96 2.25
CA HIS A 191 6.73 10.36 1.94
C HIS A 191 7.98 11.13 1.55
N ASP A 192 9.09 10.95 2.28
CA ASP A 192 10.33 11.66 1.98
C ASP A 192 10.95 11.19 0.66
N ALA A 193 10.86 9.90 0.34
CA ALA A 193 11.30 9.38 -0.96
C ALA A 193 10.48 9.96 -2.13
N CYS A 194 9.16 10.11 -1.96
CA CYS A 194 8.30 10.76 -2.95
C CYS A 194 8.61 12.25 -3.12
N ARG A 195 8.78 12.98 -2.01
CA ARG A 195 9.16 14.40 -2.05
C ARG A 195 10.53 14.62 -2.69
N ALA A 196 11.49 13.71 -2.47
CA ALA A 196 12.79 13.78 -3.12
C ALA A 196 12.67 13.75 -4.65
N ILE A 197 11.83 12.85 -5.20
CA ILE A 197 11.52 12.87 -6.64
C ILE A 197 10.75 14.13 -7.02
N GLY A 198 9.75 14.54 -6.24
CA GLY A 198 8.97 15.75 -6.51
C GLY A 198 9.75 17.06 -6.44
N ALA A 199 10.93 17.09 -5.80
CA ALA A 199 11.81 18.25 -5.71
C ALA A 199 12.71 18.42 -6.94
N THR A 200 12.88 17.37 -7.75
CA THR A 200 13.72 17.42 -8.97
C THR A 200 12.92 17.73 -10.24
N VAL A 201 11.62 18.00 -10.08
CA VAL A 201 10.63 18.16 -11.17
C VAL A 201 10.04 19.54 -11.08
#